data_AF-A0ABD6QI84-F1
#
_entry.id   AF-A0ABD6QI84-F1
#
_cell.length_a   1.000
_cell.length_b   1.000
_cell.length_c   1.000
_cell.angle_alpha   90.00
_cell.angle_beta   90.00
_cell.angle_gamma   90.00
#
_symmetry.space_group_name_H-M   'P 1'
#
loop_
_entity.id
_entity.type
_entity.pdbx_description
1 polymer ?
#
loop_
_entity_poly.entity_id
_entity_poly.type
_entity_poly.pdbx_seq_one_letter_code
_entity_poly.pdbx_strand_id
1 'polypeptide(L)'
;MRNATIRAQAPDYAGDGSQGYRLIVTGERPTTGWTVSGWIRVGDDGRTVYASIDGAPSRPVGTVASPAELTIEWIERHAEEIQRPF
;
A
#
# COMPACT_ATOMS: atom_id res chain seq x y z
N MET A 1 -12.09 8.14 4.91
CA MET A 1 -11.07 9.16 4.57
C MET A 1 -11.29 9.49 3.10
N ARG A 2 -11.85 10.66 2.74
CA ARG A 2 -12.24 10.93 1.33
C ARG A 2 -11.26 11.78 0.52
N ASN A 3 -10.20 12.31 1.16
CA ASN A 3 -9.16 13.13 0.52
C ASN A 3 -7.76 12.67 0.97
N ALA A 4 -7.33 11.46 0.61
CA ALA A 4 -5.97 11.02 0.86
C ALA A 4 -5.28 10.59 -0.44
N THR A 5 -4.03 10.99 -0.60
CA THR A 5 -3.16 10.60 -1.72
C THR A 5 -2.25 9.48 -1.25
N ILE A 6 -2.13 8.41 -2.05
CA ILE A 6 -1.09 7.40 -1.88
C ILE A 6 0.04 7.70 -2.84
N ARG A 7 1.27 7.58 -2.35
CA ARG A 7 2.47 7.47 -3.17
C ARG A 7 3.24 6.22 -2.78
N ALA A 8 3.63 5.44 -3.78
CA ALA A 8 4.55 4.33 -3.60
C ALA A 8 5.99 4.80 -3.92
N GLN A 9 6.96 4.30 -3.18
CA GLN A 9 8.38 4.48 -3.48
C GLN A 9 9.00 3.12 -3.84
N ALA A 10 9.71 3.04 -4.97
CA ALA A 10 10.30 1.81 -5.54
C ALA A 10 11.78 1.63 -5.17
N PRO A 11 12.31 0.41 -5.23
CA PRO A 11 11.89 -0.81 -4.55
C PRO A 11 12.66 -0.97 -3.22
N ASP A 12 12.02 -1.58 -2.24
CA ASP A 12 12.73 -2.12 -1.09
C ASP A 12 12.14 -3.49 -0.78
N TYR A 13 12.97 -4.38 -0.27
CA TYR A 13 12.45 -5.59 0.34
C TYR A 13 11.73 -5.16 1.61
N ALA A 14 10.54 -5.70 1.87
CA ALA A 14 10.02 -5.62 3.23
C ALA A 14 11.07 -6.22 4.18
N GLY A 15 11.04 -5.87 5.48
CA GLY A 15 12.06 -6.35 6.43
C GLY A 15 12.18 -7.89 6.53
N ASP A 16 11.22 -8.62 5.97
CA ASP A 16 11.18 -10.09 5.86
C ASP A 16 11.73 -10.65 4.51
N GLY A 17 12.19 -9.80 3.59
CA GLY A 17 12.68 -10.21 2.27
C GLY A 17 11.60 -10.32 1.18
N SER A 18 10.34 -9.97 1.46
CA SER A 18 9.27 -9.96 0.45
C SER A 18 9.42 -8.78 -0.52
N GLN A 19 9.13 -9.00 -1.80
CA GLN A 19 9.04 -7.91 -2.78
C GLN A 19 7.82 -7.02 -2.49
N GLY A 20 8.05 -5.71 -2.37
CA GLY A 20 6.99 -4.76 -2.06
C GLY A 20 7.38 -3.31 -2.27
N TYR A 21 6.52 -2.42 -1.76
CA TYR A 21 6.70 -0.97 -1.83
C TYR A 21 6.37 -0.34 -0.48
N ARG A 22 7.15 0.67 -0.12
CA ARG A 22 6.77 1.58 0.95
C ARG A 22 5.67 2.51 0.45
N LEU A 23 4.61 2.63 1.23
CA LEU A 23 3.51 3.56 0.99
C LEU A 23 3.71 4.81 1.84
N ILE A 24 3.44 5.97 1.25
CA ILE A 24 3.23 7.22 1.95
C ILE A 24 1.80 7.64 1.67
N VAL A 25 1.01 7.79 2.73
CA VAL A 25 -0.39 8.20 2.65
C VAL A 25 -0.51 9.58 3.27
N THR A 26 -0.92 10.55 2.47
CA THR A 26 -1.12 11.94 2.91
C THR A 26 -2.58 12.31 2.82
N GLY A 27 -3.20 12.64 3.93
CA GLY A 27 -4.58 13.12 3.95
C GLY A 27 -4.68 14.62 4.17
N GLU A 28 -5.66 15.25 3.52
CA GLU A 28 -5.99 16.65 3.76
C GLU A 28 -6.95 16.74 4.95
N ARG A 29 -6.50 17.42 6.02
CA ARG A 29 -7.37 18.01 7.04
C ARG A 29 -7.30 19.54 6.89
N PRO A 30 -8.41 20.28 7.12
CA PRO A 30 -8.50 21.72 6.86
C PRO A 30 -7.43 22.61 7.52
N THR A 31 -6.67 22.11 8.49
CA THR A 31 -5.71 22.92 9.26
C THR A 31 -4.32 22.32 9.44
N THR A 32 -4.12 21.00 9.28
CA THR A 32 -2.80 20.38 9.59
C THR A 32 -2.35 19.27 8.66
N GLY A 33 -3.19 18.82 7.71
CA GLY A 33 -2.92 17.56 6.99
C GLY A 33 -2.63 16.39 7.93
N TRP A 34 -2.26 15.24 7.37
CA TRP A 34 -1.55 14.18 8.07
C TRP A 34 -0.77 13.35 7.06
N THR A 35 0.33 12.75 7.54
CA THR A 35 1.15 11.83 6.75
C THR A 35 1.43 10.60 7.59
N VAL A 36 1.11 9.42 7.06
CA VAL A 36 1.47 8.13 7.66
C VAL A 36 2.19 7.29 6.62
N SER A 37 2.96 6.31 7.10
CA SER A 37 3.59 5.33 6.23
C SER A 37 2.90 3.98 6.29
N GLY A 38 3.03 3.22 5.22
CA GLY A 38 2.58 1.85 5.15
C GLY A 38 3.50 1.00 4.29
N TRP A 39 3.10 -0.24 4.12
CA TRP A 39 3.75 -1.22 3.27
C TRP A 39 2.70 -1.94 2.44
N ILE A 40 3.08 -2.27 1.21
CA ILE A 40 2.33 -3.15 0.33
C ILE A 40 3.24 -4.21 -0.26
N ARG A 41 2.79 -5.46 -0.27
CA ARG A 41 3.56 -6.60 -0.78
C ARG A 41 2.66 -7.68 -1.36
N VAL A 42 3.25 -8.56 -2.16
CA VAL A 42 2.61 -9.83 -2.54
C VAL A 42 2.87 -10.85 -1.43
N GLY A 43 1.83 -11.56 -1.02
CA GLY A 43 1.90 -12.60 -0.01
C GLY A 43 2.58 -13.86 -0.54
N ASP A 44 2.78 -14.82 0.36
CA ASP A 44 3.56 -16.04 0.09
C ASP A 44 2.88 -16.98 -0.91
N ASP A 45 1.58 -16.77 -1.19
CA ASP A 45 0.84 -17.45 -2.26
C ASP A 45 1.21 -16.96 -3.68
N GLY A 46 2.04 -15.93 -3.77
CA GLY A 46 2.51 -15.32 -5.01
C GLY A 46 1.44 -14.52 -5.76
N ARG A 47 0.28 -14.27 -5.16
CA ARG A 47 -0.88 -13.66 -5.84
C ARG A 47 -1.62 -12.62 -5.02
N THR A 48 -1.84 -12.86 -3.73
CA THR A 48 -2.64 -11.95 -2.90
C THR A 48 -1.80 -10.74 -2.51
N VAL A 49 -2.30 -9.54 -2.74
CA VAL A 49 -1.63 -8.30 -2.37
C VAL A 49 -2.13 -7.86 -1.00
N TYR A 50 -1.19 -7.66 -0.08
CA TYR A 50 -1.47 -7.20 1.27
C TYR A 50 -0.94 -5.79 1.49
N ALA A 51 -1.71 -4.97 2.22
CA ALA A 51 -1.27 -3.66 2.67
C ALA A 51 -1.44 -3.49 4.18
N SER A 52 -0.52 -2.74 4.79
CA SER A 52 -0.57 -2.26 6.18
C SER A 52 -0.27 -0.77 6.16
N ILE A 53 -1.08 0.03 6.84
CA ILE A 53 -0.90 1.49 6.92
C ILE A 53 -0.95 1.88 8.39
N ASP A 54 -0.06 2.78 8.81
CA ASP A 54 -0.02 3.33 10.16
C ASP A 54 0.11 2.26 11.28
N GLY A 55 0.84 1.18 10.99
CA GLY A 55 1.05 0.07 11.94
C GLY A 55 -0.15 -0.85 12.12
N ALA A 56 -1.25 -0.64 11.37
CA ALA A 56 -2.39 -1.54 11.39
C ALA A 56 -2.05 -2.93 10.81
N PRO A 57 -2.77 -4.00 11.20
CA PRO A 57 -2.55 -5.34 10.65
C PRO A 57 -2.65 -5.37 9.12
N SER A 58 -1.80 -6.19 8.49
CA SER A 58 -1.86 -6.41 7.05
C SER A 58 -3.20 -7.00 6.63
N ARG A 59 -3.79 -6.48 5.55
CA ARG A 59 -5.05 -6.95 4.98
C ARG A 59 -4.94 -7.15 3.46
N PRO A 60 -5.74 -8.04 2.86
CA PRO A 60 -5.79 -8.17 1.42
C PRO A 60 -6.45 -6.92 0.81
N VAL A 61 -5.85 -6.39 -0.26
CA VAL A 61 -6.33 -5.21 -1.01
C VAL A 61 -6.50 -5.48 -2.50
N GLY A 62 -6.13 -6.67 -2.97
CA GLY A 62 -6.29 -7.10 -4.35
C GLY A 62 -5.50 -8.36 -4.64
N THR A 63 -5.46 -8.73 -5.92
CA THR A 63 -4.70 -9.86 -6.43
C THR A 63 -3.93 -9.48 -7.69
N VAL A 64 -2.81 -10.15 -7.91
CA VAL A 64 -1.98 -10.09 -9.12
C VAL A 64 -1.79 -11.49 -9.68
N ALA A 65 -1.49 -11.63 -10.98
CA ALA A 65 -1.21 -12.93 -11.56
C ALA A 65 0.20 -13.44 -11.19
N SER A 66 1.14 -12.52 -10.90
CA SER A 66 2.49 -12.81 -10.42
C SER A 66 3.07 -11.62 -9.62
N PRO A 67 4.13 -11.83 -8.80
CA PRO A 67 4.75 -10.75 -8.04
C PRO A 67 5.24 -9.56 -8.88
N ALA A 68 5.65 -9.81 -10.12
CA ALA A 68 6.13 -8.78 -11.04
C ALA A 68 5.05 -7.77 -11.46
N GLU A 69 3.77 -8.10 -11.31
CA GLU A 69 2.67 -7.19 -11.65
C GLU A 69 2.36 -6.17 -10.54
N LEU A 70 2.90 -6.37 -9.33
CA LEU A 70 2.84 -5.34 -8.30
C LEU A 70 3.79 -4.19 -8.70
N THR A 71 3.21 -3.17 -9.30
CA THR A 71 3.89 -1.97 -9.81
C THR A 71 3.32 -0.71 -9.16
N ILE A 72 4.01 0.42 -9.29
CA ILE A 72 3.46 1.72 -8.85
C ILE A 72 2.11 2.00 -9.54
N GLU A 73 2.00 1.72 -10.85
CA GLU A 73 0.75 1.89 -11.60
C GLU A 73 -0.38 1.03 -11.02
N TRP A 74 -0.09 -0.23 -10.66
CA TRP A 74 -1.07 -1.08 -9.99
C TRP A 74 -1.53 -0.47 -8.66
N ILE A 75 -0.60 0.03 -7.85
CA ILE A 75 -0.89 0.64 -6.55
C ILE A 75 -1.76 1.89 -6.70
N GLU A 76 -1.45 2.75 -7.68
CA GLU A 76 -2.23 3.95 -7.97
C GLU A 76 -3.66 3.60 -8.42
N ARG A 77 -3.81 2.58 -9.25
CA ARG A 77 -5.13 2.08 -9.69
C ARG A 77 -5.97 1.50 -8.55
N HIS A 78 -5.33 0.93 -7.53
CA HIS A 78 -5.99 0.31 -6.37
C HIS A 78 -5.96 1.19 -5.12
N ALA A 79 -5.62 2.48 -5.25
CA ALA A 79 -5.43 3.38 -4.12
C ALA A 79 -6.67 3.48 -3.21
N GLU A 80 -7.88 3.48 -3.77
CA GLU A 80 -9.12 3.52 -2.98
C GLU A 80 -9.26 2.31 -2.06
N GLU A 81 -9.00 1.12 -2.58
CA GLU A 81 -9.12 -0.15 -1.85
C GLU A 81 -8.06 -0.26 -0.76
N ILE A 82 -6.85 0.24 -1.03
CA ILE A 82 -5.76 0.33 -0.06
C ILE A 82 -6.10 1.30 1.09
N GLN A 83 -6.76 2.42 0.80
CA GLN A 83 -7.13 3.44 1.80
C GLN A 83 -8.43 3.13 2.54
N ARG A 84 -9.15 2.06 2.18
CA ARG A 84 -10.36 1.68 2.91
C ARG A 84 -10.04 1.57 4.41
N PRO A 85 -10.90 2.15 5.27
CA PRO A 85 -10.56 2.44 6.66
C PRO A 85 -9.94 1.24 7.37
N PHE A 86 -8.80 1.49 8.03
CA PHE A 86 -8.13 0.49 8.84
C PHE A 86 -8.89 0.15 10.11
#